data_AF-D8MBP2-F1
#
_entry.id   AF-D8MBP2-F1
#
_cell.length_a   1.000
_cell.length_b   1.000
_cell.length_c   1.000
_cell.angle_alpha   90.00
_cell.angle_beta   90.00
_cell.angle_gamma   90.00
#
_symmetry.space_group_name_H-M   'P 1'
#
loop_
_entity.id
_entity.type
_entity.pdbx_description
1 polymer ?
#
loop_
_entity_poly.entity_id
_entity_poly.type
_entity_poly.pdbx_seq_one_letter_code
_entity_poly.pdbx_strand_id
1 'polypeptide(L)'
;MDQGSFIDGGIYVWLHQNGIRLVVNCCEQSYQLEDSSIEVVRHNVTNHGSLSILDHVNNINKKIQDALDKDKNVLIHCTLGQTRSCSCAICYFIWRDRCPYEEAYKLVESHRPEIDIPYQMEIYLREYENQLLRGSVNKDIDRIDPNCQIEIATEEDVDMEALTSKIKELTNGVKFCGVEKRDGFYGGVIVGVNAFVPESIQTNIEDTLQELFQELPVRSVHKSK
;
A
#
# COMPACT_ATOMS: atom_id res chain seq x y z
N MET A 1 17.11 16.32 9.39
CA MET A 1 17.96 15.23 9.93
C MET A 1 18.34 14.37 8.75
N ASP A 2 19.64 14.25 8.52
CA ASP A 2 20.23 13.52 7.41
C ASP A 2 19.92 12.02 7.56
N GLN A 3 19.21 11.41 6.61
CA GLN A 3 18.86 9.98 6.66
C GLN A 3 20.01 9.04 6.25
N GLY A 4 21.22 9.58 6.06
CA GLY A 4 22.42 8.82 5.71
C GLY A 4 23.07 8.04 6.87
N SER A 5 22.50 8.06 8.08
CA SER A 5 23.14 7.48 9.27
C SER A 5 22.67 6.06 9.67
N PHE A 6 21.82 5.40 8.88
CA PHE A 6 21.31 4.06 9.22
C PHE A 6 22.26 2.91 8.87
N ILE A 7 23.32 3.17 8.09
CA ILE A 7 24.23 2.14 7.58
C ILE A 7 25.66 2.54 7.90
N ASP A 8 26.06 2.41 9.17
CA ASP A 8 27.47 2.50 9.57
C ASP A 8 28.11 1.10 9.65
N GLY A 9 29.41 1.02 9.96
CA GLY A 9 30.08 -0.27 10.11
C GLY A 9 29.46 -1.18 11.19
N GLY A 10 28.75 -0.61 12.16
CA GLY A 10 28.11 -1.32 13.26
C GLY A 10 26.91 -2.17 12.81
N ILE A 11 26.10 -1.70 11.85
CA ILE A 11 24.96 -2.48 11.37
C ILE A 11 25.43 -3.75 10.64
N TYR A 12 26.50 -3.69 9.85
CA TYR A 12 27.04 -4.86 9.15
C TYR A 12 27.51 -5.94 10.12
N VAL A 13 28.24 -5.54 11.16
CA VAL A 13 28.68 -6.47 12.21
C VAL A 13 27.49 -7.13 12.89
N TRP A 14 26.46 -6.35 13.24
CA TRP A 14 25.25 -6.87 13.87
C TRP A 14 24.48 -7.84 12.96
N LEU A 15 24.32 -7.52 11.67
CA LEU A 15 23.65 -8.37 10.69
C LEU A 15 24.36 -9.72 10.55
N HIS A 16 25.70 -9.72 10.46
CA HIS A 16 26.47 -10.96 10.38
C HIS A 16 26.39 -11.78 11.67
N GLN A 17 26.52 -11.15 12.84
CA GLN A 17 26.43 -11.81 14.14
C GLN A 17 25.07 -12.49 14.34
N ASN A 18 24.00 -11.90 13.81
CA ASN A 18 22.65 -12.46 13.87
C ASN A 18 22.33 -13.36 12.67
N GLY A 19 23.30 -13.70 11.82
CA GLY A 19 23.10 -14.60 10.68
C GLY A 19 22.11 -14.08 9.63
N ILE A 20 21.86 -12.78 9.59
CA ILE A 20 20.91 -12.17 8.65
C ILE A 20 21.45 -12.29 7.24
N ARG A 21 20.66 -12.82 6.31
CA ARG A 21 20.99 -12.92 4.88
C ARG A 21 19.89 -12.41 3.95
N LEU A 22 18.75 -12.02 4.52
CA LEU A 22 17.68 -11.32 3.82
C LEU A 22 17.19 -10.17 4.70
N VAL A 23 17.11 -8.97 4.12
CA VAL A 23 16.48 -7.80 4.72
C VAL A 23 15.23 -7.46 3.92
N VAL A 24 14.08 -7.47 4.60
CA VAL A 24 12.82 -6.96 4.06
C VAL A 24 12.68 -5.50 4.52
N ASN A 25 12.93 -4.59 3.59
CA ASN A 25 12.81 -3.17 3.80
C ASN A 25 11.36 -2.72 3.55
N CYS A 26 10.66 -2.35 4.62
CA CYS A 26 9.31 -1.81 4.59
C CYS A 26 9.27 -0.26 4.65
N CYS A 27 10.39 0.42 4.38
CA CYS A 27 10.45 1.86 4.22
C CYS A 27 10.18 2.30 2.77
N GLU A 28 9.93 3.60 2.60
CA GLU A 28 9.81 4.24 1.29
C GLU A 28 11.16 4.35 0.59
N GLN A 29 12.21 4.66 1.35
CA GLN A 29 13.57 4.80 0.84
C GLN A 29 14.08 3.42 0.42
N SER A 30 14.49 3.29 -0.85
CA SER A 30 15.29 2.16 -1.28
C SER A 30 16.75 2.37 -0.90
N TYR A 31 17.43 1.28 -0.58
CA TYR A 31 18.86 1.26 -0.37
C TYR A 31 19.39 -0.14 -0.70
N GLN A 32 20.69 -0.23 -0.86
CA GLN A 32 21.42 -1.47 -0.97
C GLN A 32 22.47 -1.52 0.13
N LEU A 33 22.80 -2.73 0.56
CA LEU A 33 23.95 -2.97 1.41
C LEU A 33 25.18 -3.17 0.53
N GLU A 34 26.34 -2.71 0.98
CA GLU A 34 27.61 -2.93 0.27
C GLU A 34 27.97 -4.42 0.23
N ASP A 35 27.60 -5.16 1.28
CA ASP A 35 27.76 -6.60 1.32
C ASP A 35 26.71 -7.31 0.46
N SER A 36 27.15 -7.82 -0.69
CA SER A 36 26.34 -8.61 -1.61
C SER A 36 25.90 -9.97 -1.06
N SER A 37 26.43 -10.41 0.10
CA SER A 37 25.99 -11.64 0.77
C SER A 37 24.64 -11.51 1.47
N ILE A 38 24.15 -10.28 1.66
CA ILE A 38 22.87 -9.96 2.28
C ILE A 38 21.93 -9.39 1.21
N GLU A 39 20.87 -10.13 0.87
CA GLU A 39 19.86 -9.66 -0.08
C GLU A 39 18.97 -8.61 0.60
N VAL A 40 18.72 -7.48 -0.06
CA VAL A 40 17.72 -6.50 0.39
C VAL A 40 16.55 -6.50 -0.59
N VAL A 41 15.36 -6.78 -0.08
CA VAL A 41 14.11 -6.76 -0.85
C VAL A 41 13.20 -5.69 -0.28
N ARG A 42 12.54 -4.93 -1.17
CA ARG A 42 11.61 -3.89 -0.75
C ARG A 42 10.19 -4.47 -0.70
N HIS A 43 9.52 -4.29 0.44
CA HIS A 43 8.11 -4.54 0.59
C HIS A 43 7.38 -3.22 0.80
N ASN A 44 6.75 -2.71 -0.26
CA ASN A 44 6.03 -1.45 -0.18
C ASN A 44 4.61 -1.70 0.37
N VAL A 45 4.46 -1.75 1.70
CA VAL A 45 3.15 -1.84 2.38
C VAL A 45 2.28 -0.60 2.08
N THR A 46 2.87 0.49 1.55
CA THR A 46 2.14 1.70 1.17
C THR A 46 1.45 1.60 -0.19
N ASN A 47 1.57 0.48 -0.92
CA ASN A 47 0.65 0.27 -2.03
C ASN A 47 -0.71 -0.03 -1.44
N HIS A 48 -1.64 0.89 -1.69
CA HIS A 48 -2.92 0.92 -1.02
C HIS A 48 -3.95 0.03 -1.75
N GLY A 49 -4.92 -0.49 -1.00
CA GLY A 49 -5.99 -1.35 -1.51
C GLY A 49 -5.71 -2.85 -1.37
N SER A 50 -6.76 -3.64 -1.15
CA SER A 50 -6.68 -5.07 -0.77
C SER A 50 -5.99 -5.97 -1.80
N LEU A 51 -6.25 -5.75 -3.09
CA LEU A 51 -5.59 -6.52 -4.15
C LEU A 51 -4.08 -6.25 -4.18
N SER A 52 -3.66 -5.00 -3.93
CA SER A 52 -2.24 -4.65 -3.91
C SER A 52 -1.52 -5.29 -2.72
N ILE A 53 -2.19 -5.38 -1.58
CA ILE A 53 -1.67 -6.06 -0.39
C ILE A 53 -1.46 -7.53 -0.69
N LEU A 54 -2.41 -8.21 -1.33
CA LEU A 54 -2.24 -9.62 -1.69
C LEU A 54 -1.08 -9.85 -2.67
N ASP A 55 -0.95 -9.00 -3.70
CA ASP A 55 0.11 -9.11 -4.71
C ASP A 55 1.50 -8.87 -4.12
N HIS A 56 1.65 -7.88 -3.23
CA HIS A 56 2.93 -7.55 -2.61
C HIS A 56 3.32 -8.51 -1.48
N VAL A 57 2.35 -8.97 -0.70
CA VAL A 57 2.60 -9.82 0.46
C VAL A 57 2.97 -11.25 0.04
N ASN A 58 2.31 -11.82 -0.97
CA ASN A 58 2.57 -13.21 -1.35
C ASN A 58 4.00 -13.47 -1.83
N ASN A 59 4.57 -12.54 -2.61
CA ASN A 59 5.96 -12.66 -3.05
C ASN A 59 6.94 -12.52 -1.88
N ILE A 60 6.67 -11.58 -0.97
CA ILE A 60 7.52 -11.34 0.20
C ILE A 60 7.45 -12.52 1.18
N ASN A 61 6.26 -13.05 1.45
CA ASN A 61 6.08 -14.24 2.29
C ASN A 61 6.87 -15.44 1.76
N LYS A 62 6.81 -15.69 0.44
CA LYS A 62 7.62 -16.74 -0.20
C LYS A 62 9.12 -16.48 -0.04
N LYS A 63 9.58 -15.25 -0.28
CA LYS A 63 11.00 -14.89 -0.10
C LYS A 63 11.47 -15.07 1.35
N ILE A 64 10.65 -14.70 2.33
CA ILE A 64 10.94 -14.92 3.75
C ILE A 64 11.05 -16.43 4.01
N GLN A 65 10.06 -17.21 3.56
CA GLN A 65 10.07 -18.67 3.75
C GLN A 65 11.27 -19.34 3.08
N ASP A 66 11.58 -18.99 1.84
CA ASP A 66 12.72 -19.53 1.09
C ASP A 66 14.06 -19.24 1.77
N ALA A 67 14.18 -18.11 2.48
CA ALA A 67 15.37 -17.79 3.27
C ALA A 67 15.43 -18.66 4.54
N LEU A 68 14.32 -18.76 5.28
CA LEU A 68 14.23 -19.58 6.49
C LEU A 68 14.47 -21.07 6.20
N ASP A 69 13.93 -21.60 5.09
CA ASP A 69 14.13 -22.99 4.65
C ASP A 69 15.59 -23.29 4.29
N LYS A 70 16.40 -22.26 4.02
CA LYS A 70 17.85 -22.34 3.77
C LYS A 70 18.67 -22.06 5.03
N ASP A 71 18.05 -22.11 6.20
CA ASP A 71 18.68 -21.85 7.51
C ASP A 71 19.32 -20.45 7.58
N LYS A 72 18.66 -19.47 6.95
CA LYS A 72 19.06 -18.05 6.96
C LYS A 72 18.10 -17.23 7.79
N ASN A 73 18.64 -16.28 8.58
CA ASN A 73 17.80 -15.36 9.32
C ASN A 73 17.36 -14.17 8.44
N VAL A 74 16.17 -13.65 8.74
CA VAL A 74 15.52 -12.56 8.02
C VAL A 74 15.32 -11.38 8.96
N LEU A 75 15.70 -10.18 8.53
CA LEU A 75 15.35 -8.94 9.21
C LEU A 75 14.21 -8.25 8.47
N ILE A 76 13.07 -8.05 9.13
CA ILE A 76 11.98 -7.21 8.62
C ILE A 76 12.03 -5.89 9.38
N HIS A 77 12.19 -4.77 8.68
CA HIS A 77 12.30 -3.46 9.35
C HIS A 77 11.52 -2.35 8.63
N CYS A 78 11.22 -1.30 9.38
CA CYS A 78 10.78 -0.02 8.86
C CYS A 78 11.48 1.10 9.66
N THR A 79 11.01 2.35 9.59
CA THR A 79 11.65 3.48 10.30
C THR A 79 11.62 3.33 11.83
N LEU A 80 10.47 3.00 12.41
CA LEU A 80 10.29 2.91 13.87
C LEU A 80 10.12 1.46 14.37
N GLY A 81 9.90 0.52 13.46
CA GLY A 81 9.66 -0.87 13.82
C GLY A 81 8.34 -1.09 14.58
N GLN A 82 7.28 -0.35 14.24
CA GLN A 82 5.98 -0.38 14.95
C GLN A 82 4.81 -0.76 14.04
N THR A 83 4.72 -0.15 12.86
CA THR A 83 3.58 -0.37 11.94
C THR A 83 3.96 -1.24 10.75
N ARG A 84 4.66 -0.71 9.74
CA ARG A 84 4.87 -1.38 8.43
C ARG A 84 5.59 -2.73 8.53
N SER A 85 6.66 -2.81 9.32
CA SER A 85 7.38 -4.07 9.53
C SER A 85 6.56 -5.08 10.32
N CYS A 86 5.79 -4.62 11.31
CA CYS A 86 4.90 -5.48 12.09
C CYS A 86 3.75 -6.00 11.24
N SER A 87 3.13 -5.16 10.40
CA SER A 87 2.13 -5.57 9.40
C SER A 87 2.69 -6.65 8.46
N CYS A 88 3.92 -6.47 7.96
CA CYS A 88 4.58 -7.47 7.12
C CYS A 88 4.78 -8.80 7.87
N ALA A 89 5.20 -8.76 9.14
CA ALA A 89 5.35 -9.96 9.96
C ALA A 89 4.01 -10.65 10.25
N ILE A 90 2.95 -9.88 10.55
CA ILE A 90 1.58 -10.39 10.74
C ILE A 90 1.11 -11.12 9.48
N CYS A 91 1.24 -10.49 8.31
CA CYS A 91 0.94 -11.09 7.02
C CYS A 91 1.67 -12.41 6.79
N TYR A 92 2.96 -12.47 7.13
CA TYR A 92 3.75 -13.69 7.03
C TYR A 92 3.23 -14.80 7.94
N PHE A 93 2.89 -14.49 9.19
CA PHE A 93 2.36 -15.49 10.13
C PHE A 93 0.96 -15.99 9.74
N ILE A 94 0.05 -15.11 9.32
CA ILE A 94 -1.25 -15.52 8.75
C ILE A 94 -1.04 -16.50 7.60
N TRP A 95 -0.06 -16.24 6.73
CA TRP A 95 0.22 -17.07 5.57
C TRP A 95 0.86 -18.41 5.90
N ARG A 96 1.89 -18.39 6.74
CA ARG A 96 2.66 -19.58 7.12
C ARG A 96 1.85 -20.51 8.00
N ASP A 97 1.24 -19.96 9.06
CA ASP A 97 0.57 -20.73 10.10
C ASP A 97 -0.91 -20.95 9.81
N ARG A 98 -1.44 -20.29 8.77
CA ARG A 98 -2.87 -20.31 8.43
C ARG A 98 -3.76 -19.90 9.61
N CYS A 99 -3.28 -18.95 10.42
CA CYS A 99 -3.96 -18.49 11.62
C CYS A 99 -4.72 -17.17 11.40
N PRO A 100 -5.76 -16.88 12.22
CA PRO A 100 -6.46 -15.60 12.20
C PRO A 100 -5.55 -14.42 12.54
N TYR A 101 -5.96 -13.22 12.13
CA TYR A 101 -5.23 -11.98 12.40
C TYR A 101 -4.87 -11.81 13.88
N GLU A 102 -5.80 -12.09 14.80
CA GLU A 102 -5.60 -11.94 16.24
C GLU A 102 -4.46 -12.79 16.78
N GLU A 103 -4.28 -14.00 16.25
CA GLU A 103 -3.21 -14.90 16.68
C GLU A 103 -1.85 -14.42 16.16
N ALA A 104 -1.79 -14.05 14.87
CA ALA A 104 -0.60 -13.48 14.26
C ALA A 104 -0.19 -12.15 14.92
N TYR A 105 -1.15 -11.27 15.22
CA TYR A 105 -0.91 -10.01 15.92
C TYR A 105 -0.29 -10.25 17.30
N LYS A 106 -0.90 -11.10 18.12
CA LYS A 106 -0.40 -11.41 19.46
C LYS A 106 1.00 -12.02 19.44
N LEU A 107 1.31 -12.84 18.43
CA LEU A 107 2.64 -13.40 18.26
C LEU A 107 3.68 -12.31 17.96
N VAL A 108 3.34 -11.32 17.14
CA VAL A 108 4.24 -10.18 16.87
C VAL A 108 4.35 -9.29 18.09
N GLU A 109 3.24 -8.96 18.74
CA GLU A 109 3.17 -8.15 19.96
C GLU A 109 4.02 -8.75 21.09
N SER A 110 4.00 -10.07 21.26
CA SER A 110 4.80 -10.73 22.31
C SER A 110 6.31 -10.57 22.13
N HIS A 111 6.76 -10.30 20.90
CA HIS A 111 8.18 -10.05 20.58
C HIS A 111 8.49 -8.56 20.38
N ARG A 112 7.46 -7.74 20.09
CA ARG A 112 7.56 -6.30 19.88
C ARG A 112 6.36 -5.58 20.55
N PRO A 113 6.42 -5.32 21.87
CA PRO A 113 5.31 -4.72 22.62
C PRO A 113 4.92 -3.30 22.15
N GLU A 114 5.82 -2.60 21.44
CA GLU A 114 5.58 -1.27 20.89
C GLU A 114 4.93 -1.28 19.51
N ILE A 115 4.42 -2.43 19.07
CA ILE A 115 3.60 -2.54 17.87
C ILE A 115 2.44 -1.52 17.92
N ASP A 116 2.23 -0.82 16.81
CA ASP A 116 1.14 0.15 16.67
C ASP A 116 0.57 0.01 15.25
N ILE A 117 -0.56 -0.68 15.15
CA ILE A 117 -1.27 -0.93 13.89
C ILE A 117 -2.49 -0.01 13.86
N PRO A 118 -2.48 1.04 13.02
CA PRO A 118 -3.66 1.89 12.84
C PRO A 118 -4.86 1.08 12.34
N TYR A 119 -6.06 1.53 12.70
CA TYR A 119 -7.32 0.87 12.34
C TYR A 119 -7.45 0.60 10.83
N GLN A 120 -7.03 1.53 9.98
CA GLN A 120 -7.04 1.37 8.52
C GLN A 120 -6.15 0.20 8.07
N MET A 121 -4.96 0.07 8.67
CA MET A 121 -4.05 -1.03 8.38
C MET A 121 -4.60 -2.36 8.90
N GLU A 122 -5.23 -2.37 10.08
CA GLU A 122 -5.91 -3.56 10.61
C GLU A 122 -7.01 -4.07 9.65
N ILE A 123 -7.85 -3.17 9.12
CA ILE A 123 -8.88 -3.50 8.13
C ILE A 123 -8.27 -4.27 6.94
N TYR A 124 -7.15 -3.79 6.43
CA TYR A 124 -6.44 -4.43 5.33
C TYR A 124 -5.82 -5.78 5.69
N LEU A 125 -5.26 -5.92 6.89
CA LEU A 125 -4.68 -7.19 7.37
C LEU A 125 -5.77 -8.26 7.59
N ARG A 126 -6.94 -7.86 8.07
CA ARG A 126 -8.11 -8.73 8.19
C ARG A 126 -8.68 -9.12 6.84
N GLU A 127 -8.64 -8.22 5.87
CA GLU A 127 -9.00 -8.55 4.50
C GLU A 127 -8.01 -9.55 3.89
N TYR A 128 -6.71 -9.41 4.16
CA TYR A 128 -5.72 -10.42 3.77
C TYR A 128 -6.03 -11.80 4.37
N GLU A 129 -6.37 -11.87 5.67
CA GLU A 129 -6.84 -13.11 6.32
C GLU A 129 -8.07 -13.69 5.60
N ASN A 130 -9.11 -12.86 5.36
CA ASN A 130 -10.34 -13.30 4.68
C ASN A 130 -10.06 -13.88 3.30
N GLN A 131 -9.24 -13.21 2.49
CA GLN A 131 -8.90 -13.67 1.15
C GLN A 131 -8.11 -14.98 1.22
N LEU A 132 -7.12 -15.08 2.12
CA LEU A 132 -6.22 -16.21 2.17
C LEU A 132 -6.84 -17.46 2.81
N LEU A 133 -7.61 -17.30 3.87
CA LEU A 133 -8.17 -18.41 4.66
C LEU A 133 -9.58 -18.78 4.25
N ARG A 134 -10.38 -17.81 3.77
CA ARG A 134 -11.80 -18.01 3.46
C ARG A 134 -12.10 -17.94 1.96
N GLY A 135 -11.15 -17.46 1.15
CA GLY A 135 -11.34 -17.30 -0.29
C GLY A 135 -12.37 -16.22 -0.66
N SER A 136 -12.73 -15.35 0.29
CA SER A 136 -13.71 -14.27 0.11
C SER A 136 -12.99 -12.93 -0.04
N VAL A 137 -13.45 -12.11 -0.98
CA VAL A 137 -12.92 -10.75 -1.21
C VAL A 137 -14.00 -9.73 -0.84
N ASN A 138 -13.69 -8.83 0.09
CA ASN A 138 -14.49 -7.63 0.32
C ASN A 138 -14.13 -6.58 -0.74
N LYS A 139 -15.06 -6.32 -1.67
CA LYS A 139 -14.86 -5.36 -2.76
C LYS A 139 -14.95 -3.90 -2.33
N ASP A 140 -15.53 -3.63 -1.16
CA ASP A 140 -15.71 -2.28 -0.64
C ASP A 140 -14.51 -1.80 0.19
N ILE A 141 -13.59 -2.71 0.53
CA ILE A 141 -12.40 -2.41 1.34
C ILE A 141 -11.54 -1.29 0.73
N ASP A 142 -11.46 -1.25 -0.59
CA ASP A 142 -10.68 -0.26 -1.35
C ASP A 142 -11.31 1.14 -1.28
N ARG A 143 -12.59 1.26 -0.89
CA ARG A 143 -13.28 2.55 -0.71
C ARG A 143 -13.01 3.18 0.65
N ILE A 144 -12.48 2.43 1.60
CA ILE A 144 -12.37 2.86 3.00
C ILE A 144 -11.22 3.85 3.20
N ASP A 145 -10.14 3.71 2.42
CA ASP A 145 -8.94 4.53 2.59
C ASP A 145 -8.24 4.74 1.24
N PRO A 146 -8.87 5.44 0.26
CA PRO A 146 -8.18 5.83 -0.97
C PRO A 146 -6.99 6.74 -0.64
N ASN A 147 -5.92 6.68 -1.43
CA ASN A 147 -4.77 7.59 -1.23
C ASN A 147 -4.93 8.92 -1.99
N CYS A 148 -6.05 9.06 -2.68
CA CYS A 148 -6.36 10.18 -3.56
C CYS A 148 -7.89 10.24 -3.74
N GLN A 149 -8.47 11.40 -3.41
CA GLN A 149 -9.83 11.73 -3.78
C GLN A 149 -9.81 12.86 -4.81
N ILE A 150 -10.37 12.62 -5.99
CA ILE A 150 -10.42 13.59 -7.08
C ILE A 150 -11.85 14.13 -7.16
N GLU A 151 -12.00 15.44 -7.09
CA GLU A 151 -13.27 16.12 -7.31
C GLU A 151 -13.30 16.73 -8.72
N ILE A 152 -14.30 16.37 -9.50
CA ILE A 152 -14.52 16.85 -10.86
C ILE A 152 -15.79 17.67 -10.84
N ALA A 153 -15.67 18.99 -11.06
CA ALA A 153 -16.83 19.86 -11.19
C ALA A 153 -17.29 19.89 -12.64
N THR A 154 -18.57 19.63 -12.88
CA THR A 154 -19.16 19.54 -14.23
C THR A 154 -20.41 20.40 -14.34
N GLU A 155 -20.93 20.50 -15.57
CA GLU A 155 -22.26 21.04 -15.83
C GLU A 155 -23.37 20.03 -15.45
N GLU A 156 -24.62 20.49 -15.43
CA GLU A 156 -25.80 19.78 -14.92
C GLU A 156 -26.07 18.44 -15.64
N ASP A 157 -25.80 18.40 -16.97
CA ASP A 157 -26.13 17.30 -17.88
C ASP A 157 -24.92 16.44 -18.28
N VAL A 158 -23.88 16.34 -17.44
CA VAL A 158 -22.71 15.51 -17.78
C VAL A 158 -23.08 14.04 -17.95
N ASP A 159 -22.62 13.43 -19.05
CA ASP A 159 -22.73 12.00 -19.27
C ASP A 159 -21.75 11.27 -18.33
N MET A 160 -22.30 10.69 -17.27
CA MET A 160 -21.55 9.95 -16.25
C MET A 160 -20.89 8.68 -16.79
N GLU A 161 -21.47 8.05 -17.81
CA GLU A 161 -20.91 6.84 -18.41
C GLU A 161 -19.69 7.20 -19.27
N ALA A 162 -19.79 8.27 -20.07
CA ALA A 162 -18.67 8.82 -20.82
C ALA A 162 -17.54 9.30 -19.90
N LEU A 163 -17.88 10.05 -18.84
CA LEU A 163 -16.91 10.53 -17.85
C LEU A 163 -16.21 9.36 -17.14
N THR A 164 -16.97 8.36 -16.66
CA THR A 164 -16.40 7.18 -16.00
C THR A 164 -15.54 6.36 -16.96
N SER A 165 -15.93 6.25 -18.22
CA SER A 165 -15.14 5.56 -19.25
C SER A 165 -13.82 6.28 -19.51
N LYS A 166 -13.83 7.61 -19.60
CA LYS A 166 -12.62 8.44 -19.71
C LYS A 166 -11.72 8.30 -18.49
N ILE A 167 -12.27 8.39 -17.28
CA ILE A 167 -11.53 8.17 -16.04
C ILE A 167 -10.79 6.82 -16.07
N LYS A 168 -11.43 5.74 -16.55
CA LYS A 168 -10.82 4.41 -16.68
C LYS A 168 -9.71 4.32 -17.73
N GLU A 169 -9.59 5.27 -18.66
CA GLU A 169 -8.47 5.34 -19.61
C GLU A 169 -7.14 5.69 -18.91
N LEU A 170 -7.17 6.22 -17.67
CA LEU A 170 -5.96 6.33 -16.85
C LEU A 170 -5.42 4.95 -16.50
N THR A 171 -4.42 4.52 -17.27
CA THR A 171 -3.83 3.18 -17.19
C THR A 171 -2.44 3.18 -16.56
N ASN A 172 -1.96 4.33 -16.07
CA ASN A 172 -0.65 4.47 -15.42
C ASN A 172 -0.62 3.93 -13.96
N GLY A 173 -1.21 2.76 -13.72
CA GLY A 173 -1.27 2.12 -12.40
C GLY A 173 -2.28 2.75 -11.43
N VAL A 174 -3.16 3.63 -11.91
CA VAL A 174 -4.27 4.16 -11.12
C VAL A 174 -5.33 3.07 -10.93
N LYS A 175 -5.75 2.83 -9.70
CA LYS A 175 -6.83 1.89 -9.38
C LYS A 175 -8.02 2.67 -8.81
N PHE A 176 -9.13 2.66 -9.53
CA PHE A 176 -10.36 3.32 -9.11
C PHE A 176 -11.14 2.47 -8.10
N CYS A 177 -11.61 3.11 -7.03
CA CYS A 177 -12.24 2.46 -5.88
C CYS A 177 -13.73 2.83 -5.78
N GLY A 178 -14.10 4.04 -6.21
CA GLY A 178 -15.48 4.50 -6.17
C GLY A 178 -15.67 5.80 -6.96
N VAL A 179 -16.91 6.01 -7.39
CA VAL A 179 -17.37 7.27 -7.99
C VAL A 179 -18.65 7.66 -7.26
N GLU A 180 -18.72 8.91 -6.81
CA GLU A 180 -19.86 9.47 -6.09
C GLU A 180 -20.29 10.76 -6.79
N LYS A 181 -21.61 10.92 -6.96
CA LYS A 181 -22.21 12.13 -7.52
C LYS A 181 -22.90 12.90 -6.40
N ARG A 182 -22.67 14.21 -6.35
CA ARG A 182 -23.36 15.13 -5.45
C ARG A 182 -23.70 16.44 -6.16
N ASP A 183 -24.73 17.11 -5.65
CA ASP A 183 -25.12 18.43 -6.16
C ASP A 183 -24.00 19.44 -5.90
N GLY A 184 -23.64 20.19 -6.94
CA GLY A 184 -22.70 21.31 -6.86
C GLY A 184 -23.41 22.64 -6.69
N PHE A 185 -22.64 23.72 -6.74
CA PHE A 185 -23.19 25.08 -6.73
C PHE A 185 -23.69 25.47 -8.13
N TYR A 186 -24.72 26.32 -8.18
CA TYR A 186 -25.24 26.94 -9.40
C TYR A 186 -25.67 25.94 -10.49
N GLY A 187 -26.34 24.84 -10.10
CA GLY A 187 -26.77 23.80 -11.04
C GLY A 187 -25.61 22.98 -11.61
N GLY A 188 -24.41 23.07 -11.02
CA GLY A 188 -23.31 22.17 -11.34
C GLY A 188 -23.46 20.82 -10.65
N VAL A 189 -22.72 19.83 -11.13
CA VAL A 189 -22.57 18.53 -10.48
C VAL A 189 -21.13 18.38 -10.02
N ILE A 190 -20.90 17.78 -8.85
CA ILE A 190 -19.57 17.36 -8.41
C ILE A 190 -19.52 15.84 -8.46
N VAL A 191 -18.51 15.33 -9.16
CA VAL A 191 -18.18 13.91 -9.23
C VAL A 191 -16.92 13.67 -8.42
N GLY A 192 -17.07 13.02 -7.28
CA GLY A 192 -15.97 12.55 -6.46
C GLY A 192 -15.49 11.18 -6.95
N VAL A 193 -14.19 11.02 -7.13
CA VAL A 193 -13.55 9.77 -7.57
C VAL A 193 -12.53 9.37 -6.51
N ASN A 194 -12.77 8.23 -5.88
CA ASN A 194 -11.83 7.63 -4.93
C ASN A 194 -10.90 6.70 -5.71
N ALA A 195 -9.59 6.89 -5.58
CA ALA A 195 -8.61 6.11 -6.31
C ALA A 195 -7.33 5.88 -5.51
N PHE A 196 -6.61 4.84 -5.92
CA PHE A 196 -5.21 4.66 -5.63
C PHE A 196 -4.38 5.16 -6.80
N VAL A 197 -3.72 6.29 -6.59
CA VAL A 197 -2.85 6.93 -7.58
C VAL A 197 -1.40 6.69 -7.16
N PRO A 198 -0.55 6.08 -8.01
CA PRO A 198 0.87 5.93 -7.73
C PRO A 198 1.54 7.28 -7.45
N GLU A 199 2.43 7.31 -6.46
CA GLU A 199 3.17 8.52 -6.06
C GLU A 199 3.87 9.22 -7.24
N SER A 200 4.38 8.43 -8.21
CA SER A 200 5.07 8.92 -9.41
C SER A 200 4.23 9.85 -10.29
N ILE A 201 2.90 9.76 -10.20
CA ILE A 201 1.97 10.61 -10.97
C ILE A 201 1.04 11.42 -10.06
N GLN A 202 1.07 11.20 -8.74
CA GLN A 202 0.16 11.83 -7.79
C GLN A 202 0.28 13.36 -7.75
N THR A 203 1.44 13.91 -8.11
CA THR A 203 1.66 15.37 -8.19
C THR A 203 1.07 16.02 -9.43
N ASN A 204 0.95 15.28 -10.54
CA ASN A 204 0.54 15.81 -11.84
C ASN A 204 -0.83 15.23 -12.29
N ILE A 205 -1.51 14.53 -11.39
CA ILE A 205 -2.76 13.82 -11.70
C ILE A 205 -3.87 14.80 -12.13
N GLU A 206 -3.93 16.00 -11.54
CA GLU A 206 -4.90 17.04 -11.92
C GLU A 206 -4.70 17.49 -13.36
N ASP A 207 -3.46 17.82 -13.75
CA ASP A 207 -3.14 18.24 -15.12
C ASP A 207 -3.47 17.14 -16.14
N THR A 208 -3.10 15.89 -15.80
CA THR A 208 -3.39 14.71 -16.63
C THR A 208 -4.90 14.54 -16.84
N LEU A 209 -5.69 14.72 -15.78
CA LEU A 209 -7.14 14.61 -15.82
C LEU A 209 -7.77 15.77 -16.59
N GLN A 210 -7.29 17.00 -16.41
CA GLN A 210 -7.76 18.16 -17.16
C GLN A 210 -7.53 17.97 -18.67
N GLU A 211 -6.36 17.48 -19.08
CA GLU A 211 -6.08 17.12 -20.47
C GLU A 211 -7.03 16.03 -20.99
N LEU A 212 -7.26 14.98 -20.20
CA LEU A 212 -8.14 13.87 -20.57
C LEU A 212 -9.61 14.29 -20.74
N PHE A 213 -10.04 15.34 -20.05
CA PHE A 213 -11.41 15.83 -20.05
C PHE A 213 -11.65 17.05 -20.94
N GLN A 214 -10.69 17.47 -21.77
CA GLN A 214 -10.83 18.66 -22.63
C GLN A 214 -12.07 18.62 -23.55
N GLU A 215 -12.54 17.43 -23.91
CA GLU A 215 -13.72 17.21 -24.77
C GLU A 215 -15.03 17.00 -23.97
N LEU A 216 -14.97 17.05 -22.64
CA LEU A 216 -16.12 16.87 -21.75
C LEU A 216 -16.52 18.20 -21.09
N PRO A 217 -17.78 18.34 -20.64
CA PRO A 217 -18.26 19.54 -19.93
C PRO A 217 -17.75 19.60 -18.48
N VAL A 218 -16.42 19.51 -18.31
CA VAL A 218 -15.71 19.59 -17.04
C VAL A 218 -15.22 21.03 -16.86
N ARG A 219 -15.56 21.62 -15.72
CA ARG A 219 -15.16 23.00 -15.34
C ARG A 219 -13.85 23.03 -14.60
N SER A 220 -13.64 22.07 -13.70
CA SER A 220 -12.39 21.94 -12.96
C SER A 220 -12.20 20.53 -12.43
N VAL A 221 -10.94 20.21 -12.14
CA VAL A 221 -10.52 18.99 -11.46
C VAL A 221 -9.63 19.40 -10.30
N HIS A 222 -9.91 18.87 -9.12
CA HIS A 222 -9.14 19.12 -7.91
C HIS A 222 -8.83 17.81 -7.20
N LYS A 223 -7.57 17.60 -6.84
CA LYS A 223 -7.16 16.53 -5.95
C LYS A 223 -7.33 17.00 -4.50
N SER A 224 -8.00 16.18 -3.73
CA SER A 224 -8.12 16.24 -2.28
C SER A 224 -7.49 14.99 -1.65
N LYS A 225 -7.30 15.03 -0.33
CA LYS A 225 -6.57 14.01 0.40
C LYS A 225 -7.46 12.83 0.77
#